data_AF-A0A8C6EPE0-F1
#
_entry.id   AF-A0A8C6EPE0-F1
#
_cell.length_a   1.000
_cell.length_b   1.000
_cell.length_c   1.000
_cell.angle_alpha   90.00
_cell.angle_beta   90.00
_cell.angle_gamma   90.00
#
_symmetry.space_group_name_H-M   'P 1'
#
loop_
_entity.id
_entity.type
_entity.pdbx_description
1 polymer ?
#
loop_
_entity_poly.entity_id
_entity_poly.type
_entity_poly.pdbx_seq_one_letter_code
_entity_poly.pdbx_strand_id
1 'polypeptide(L)'
;MDSIEKDWCDWTVISRPYSELRDCLEHEAEEFGLGFPNPWAEKIIFDTHLIHFANCSLVQPSFSDPPEDVLLAMIIAPICLIPFLVTLVVWRSKDSETQA
;
A
#
# COMPACT_ATOMS: atom_id res chain seq x y z
N MET A 1 -10.60 -1.90 -24.15
CA MET A 1 -10.90 -1.08 -22.95
C MET A 1 -12.35 -0.65 -22.88
N ASP A 2 -13.04 -0.46 -24.01
CA ASP A 2 -14.39 0.14 -24.07
C ASP A 2 -15.48 -0.64 -23.32
N SER A 3 -15.37 -1.97 -23.24
CA SER A 3 -16.34 -2.81 -22.53
C SER A 3 -16.31 -2.64 -21.01
N ILE A 4 -15.29 -1.98 -20.45
CA ILE A 4 -15.06 -1.78 -19.01
C ILE A 4 -14.92 -0.29 -18.63
N GLU A 5 -15.47 0.62 -19.45
CA GLU A 5 -15.35 2.08 -19.25
C GLU A 5 -15.73 2.54 -17.83
N LYS A 6 -16.77 1.95 -17.24
CA LYS A 6 -17.24 2.29 -15.90
C LYS A 6 -16.26 1.91 -14.79
N ASP A 7 -15.38 0.95 -15.07
CA ASP A 7 -14.48 0.33 -14.09
C ASP A 7 -13.01 0.67 -14.37
N TRP A 8 -12.72 1.67 -15.21
CA TRP A 8 -11.35 2.08 -15.54
C TRP A 8 -10.50 2.47 -14.32
N CYS A 9 -11.13 2.91 -13.23
CA CYS A 9 -10.43 3.29 -12.01
C CYS A 9 -10.32 2.15 -10.98
N ASP A 10 -10.83 0.95 -11.29
CA ASP A 10 -10.66 -0.23 -10.45
C ASP A 10 -9.45 -1.03 -10.94
N TRP A 11 -8.35 -0.95 -10.19
CA TRP A 11 -7.13 -1.71 -10.50
C TRP A 11 -7.38 -3.22 -10.60
N THR A 12 -8.32 -3.77 -9.84
CA THR A 12 -8.60 -5.22 -9.89
C THR A 12 -9.17 -5.63 -11.25
N VAL A 13 -9.94 -4.74 -11.89
CA VAL A 13 -10.52 -4.95 -13.23
C VAL A 13 -9.49 -4.67 -14.33
N ILE A 14 -8.73 -3.59 -14.22
CA ILE A 14 -7.80 -3.17 -15.28
C ILE A 14 -6.43 -3.85 -15.23
N SER A 15 -6.06 -4.50 -14.12
CA SER A 15 -4.72 -5.09 -13.93
C SER A 15 -4.33 -6.07 -15.04
N ARG A 16 -5.28 -6.89 -15.48
CA ARG A 16 -5.05 -7.88 -16.55
C ARG A 16 -4.79 -7.23 -17.92
N PRO A 17 -5.70 -6.42 -18.51
CA PRO A 17 -5.44 -5.79 -19.80
C PRO A 17 -4.23 -4.83 -19.77
N TYR A 18 -3.95 -4.20 -18.62
CA TYR A 18 -2.76 -3.36 -18.47
C TYR A 18 -1.46 -4.19 -18.44
N SER A 19 -1.47 -5.37 -17.80
CA SER A 19 -0.34 -6.31 -17.88
C SER A 19 -0.14 -6.83 -19.29
N GLU A 20 -1.21 -7.17 -20.00
CA GLU A 20 -1.15 -7.60 -21.41
C GLU A 20 -0.53 -6.50 -22.30
N LEU A 21 -0.87 -5.23 -22.07
CA LEU A 21 -0.24 -4.09 -22.74
C LEU A 21 1.27 -4.00 -22.42
N ARG A 22 1.64 -4.09 -21.15
CA ARG A 22 3.05 -4.06 -20.73
C ARG A 22 3.85 -5.18 -21.39
N ASP A 23 3.34 -6.41 -21.34
CA ASP A 23 4.01 -7.59 -21.87
C ASP A 23 4.15 -7.48 -23.41
N CYS A 24 3.15 -6.92 -24.10
CA CYS A 24 3.25 -6.60 -25.51
C CYS A 24 4.37 -5.58 -25.80
N LEU A 25 4.44 -4.49 -25.04
CA LEU A 25 5.49 -3.49 -25.21
C LEU A 25 6.89 -4.03 -24.92
N GLU A 26 7.02 -4.92 -23.94
CA GLU A 26 8.27 -5.60 -23.61
C GLU A 26 8.69 -6.55 -24.75
N HIS A 27 7.75 -7.33 -25.28
CA HIS A 27 8.01 -8.23 -26.41
C HIS A 27 8.41 -7.49 -27.68
N GLU A 28 7.71 -6.41 -28.04
CA GLU A 28 8.05 -5.57 -29.18
C GLU A 28 9.44 -4.94 -29.00
N ALA A 29 9.77 -4.49 -27.79
CA ALA A 29 11.11 -3.98 -27.52
C ALA A 29 12.18 -5.06 -27.77
N GLU A 30 11.95 -6.30 -27.32
CA GLU A 30 12.84 -7.43 -27.58
C GLU A 30 12.98 -7.73 -29.09
N GLU A 31 11.86 -7.78 -29.83
CA GLU A 31 11.84 -8.07 -31.27
C GLU A 31 12.65 -7.04 -32.08
N PHE A 32 12.58 -5.76 -31.69
CA PHE A 32 13.35 -4.68 -32.32
C PHE A 32 14.75 -4.47 -31.72
N GLY A 33 15.18 -5.27 -30.74
CA GLY A 33 16.48 -5.13 -30.08
C GLY A 33 16.63 -3.85 -29.25
N LEU A 34 15.51 -3.34 -28.72
CA LEU A 34 15.43 -2.17 -27.86
C LEU A 34 15.37 -2.59 -26.38
N GLY A 35 15.85 -1.72 -25.49
CA GLY A 35 15.64 -1.91 -24.06
C GLY A 35 14.19 -1.59 -23.67
N PHE A 36 13.69 -2.19 -22.60
CA PHE A 36 12.46 -1.81 -21.92
C PHE A 36 12.78 -1.36 -20.48
N PRO A 37 12.22 -0.24 -19.98
CA PRO A 37 11.35 0.72 -20.69
C PRO A 37 12.12 1.58 -21.72
N ASN A 38 11.37 2.17 -22.67
CA ASN A 38 11.90 3.06 -23.71
C ASN A 38 10.87 4.17 -24.07
N PRO A 39 11.25 5.21 -24.86
CA PRO A 39 10.37 6.33 -25.19
C PRO A 39 9.09 5.93 -25.95
N TRP A 40 9.10 4.83 -26.71
CA TRP A 40 7.90 4.33 -27.38
C TRP A 40 6.91 3.75 -26.37
N ALA A 41 7.40 2.93 -25.44
CA ALA A 41 6.59 2.40 -24.35
C ALA A 41 6.04 3.53 -23.46
N GLU A 42 6.87 4.53 -23.13
CA GLU A 42 6.43 5.70 -22.36
C GLU A 42 5.27 6.44 -23.04
N LYS A 43 5.38 6.71 -24.35
CA LYS A 43 4.33 7.38 -25.12
C LYS A 43 3.01 6.59 -25.09
N ILE A 44 3.06 5.29 -25.36
CA ILE A 44 1.87 4.44 -25.40
C ILE A 44 1.21 4.36 -24.02
N ILE A 45 2.02 4.20 -22.96
CA ILE A 45 1.53 4.21 -21.58
C ILE A 45 0.89 5.57 -21.27
N PHE A 46 1.55 6.67 -21.60
CA PHE A 46 1.03 8.01 -21.33
C PHE A 46 -0.31 8.27 -22.05
N ASP A 47 -0.40 7.93 -23.33
CA ASP A 47 -1.65 8.05 -24.11
C ASP A 47 -2.76 7.18 -23.51
N THR A 48 -2.44 5.96 -23.06
CA THR A 48 -3.37 5.06 -22.36
C THR A 48 -3.92 5.71 -21.08
N HIS A 49 -3.05 6.34 -20.29
CA HIS A 49 -3.45 7.06 -19.07
C HIS A 49 -4.33 8.27 -19.38
N LEU A 50 -4.01 9.06 -20.41
CA LEU A 50 -4.82 10.21 -20.80
C LEU A 50 -6.21 9.83 -21.32
N ILE A 51 -6.33 8.72 -22.03
CA ILE A 51 -7.60 8.31 -22.63
C ILE A 51 -8.48 7.58 -21.61
N HIS A 52 -7.90 6.66 -20.83
CA HIS A 52 -8.66 5.75 -19.98
C HIS A 52 -8.64 6.12 -18.49
N PHE A 53 -7.62 6.82 -18.00
CA PHE A 53 -7.41 7.01 -16.56
C PHE A 53 -7.40 8.48 -16.11
N ALA A 54 -7.68 9.44 -17.01
CA ALA A 54 -7.61 10.88 -16.71
C ALA A 54 -8.52 11.34 -15.56
N ASN A 55 -9.64 10.64 -15.33
CA ASN A 55 -10.59 10.94 -14.26
C ASN A 55 -10.44 10.05 -13.03
N CYS A 56 -9.43 9.18 -12.99
CA CYS A 56 -9.17 8.33 -11.85
C CYS A 56 -8.45 9.11 -10.76
N SER A 57 -9.03 9.12 -9.55
CA SER A 57 -8.35 9.66 -8.39
C SER A 57 -7.46 8.58 -7.78
N LEU A 58 -6.16 8.88 -7.65
CA LEU A 58 -5.26 8.06 -6.87
C LEU A 58 -5.61 8.22 -5.40
N VAL A 59 -6.41 7.31 -4.87
CA VAL A 59 -6.43 7.06 -3.43
C VAL A 59 -5.17 6.27 -3.12
N GLN A 60 -4.02 6.94 -3.07
CA GLN A 60 -2.85 6.32 -2.48
C GLN A 60 -3.19 6.03 -1.02
N PRO A 61 -3.14 4.77 -0.56
CA PRO A 61 -2.90 4.54 0.84
C PRO A 61 -1.57 5.25 1.11
N SER A 62 -1.62 6.35 1.84
CA SER A 62 -0.40 6.99 2.31
C SER A 62 0.28 5.95 3.19
N PHE A 63 1.30 5.26 2.67
CA PHE A 63 2.32 4.58 3.48
C PHE A 63 3.17 5.67 4.15
N SER A 64 2.49 6.53 4.89
CA SER A 64 3.04 7.62 5.65
C SER A 64 2.98 7.20 7.10
N ASP A 65 4.03 7.55 7.82
CA ASP A 65 4.03 7.39 9.26
C ASP A 65 2.83 8.15 9.85
N PRO A 66 2.22 7.62 10.93
CA PRO A 66 1.22 8.37 11.66
C PRO A 66 1.83 9.68 12.19
N PRO A 67 1.02 10.71 12.47
CA PRO A 67 1.51 11.96 13.05
C PRO A 67 2.39 11.71 14.28
N GLU A 68 3.47 12.47 14.44
CA GLU A 68 4.49 12.25 15.47
C GLU A 68 3.89 12.14 16.89
N ASP A 69 2.92 12.98 17.22
CA ASP A 69 2.24 12.96 18.52
C ASP A 69 1.47 11.65 18.77
N VAL A 70 0.84 11.10 17.72
CA VAL A 70 0.10 9.84 17.80
C VAL A 70 1.08 8.67 17.93
N LEU A 71 2.16 8.69 17.15
CA LEU A 71 3.23 7.71 17.25
C LEU A 71 3.85 7.69 18.64
N LEU A 72 4.16 8.87 19.19
CA LEU A 72 4.72 9.02 20.53
C LEU A 72 3.76 8.48 21.60
N ALA A 73 2.47 8.81 21.51
CA ALA A 73 1.46 8.29 22.43
C ALA A 73 1.37 6.75 22.37
N MET A 74 1.42 6.16 21.17
CA MET A 74 1.43 4.70 20.99
C MET A 74 2.67 4.03 21.56
N ILE A 75 3.82 4.72 21.57
CA ILE A 75 5.07 4.21 22.16
C ILE A 75 5.05 4.34 23.69
N ILE A 76 4.62 5.48 24.23
CA ILE A 76 4.64 5.75 25.68
C ILE A 76 3.58 4.90 26.41
N ALA A 77 2.40 4.69 25.81
CA ALA A 77 1.31 3.92 26.43
C ALA A 77 1.74 2.53 26.95
N PRO A 78 2.35 1.62 26.14
CA PRO A 78 2.81 0.33 26.64
C PRO A 78 3.95 0.46 27.65
N ILE A 79 4.85 1.43 27.48
CA ILE A 79 5.97 1.67 28.42
C ILE A 79 5.44 2.01 29.82
N CYS A 80 4.34 2.78 29.92
CA CYS A 80 3.72 3.12 31.20
C CYS A 80 2.84 1.98 31.74
N LEU A 81 2.11 1.28 30.87
CA LEU A 81 1.17 0.23 31.28
C LEU A 81 1.87 -1.03 31.81
N ILE A 82 2.97 -1.45 31.20
CA ILE A 82 3.70 -2.66 31.62
C ILE A 82 4.14 -2.61 33.09
N PRO A 83 4.92 -1.61 33.56
CA PRO A 83 5.34 -1.55 34.95
C PRO A 83 4.16 -1.39 35.91
N PHE A 84 3.12 -0.65 35.53
CA PHE A 84 1.89 -0.55 36.33
C PHE A 84 1.25 -1.93 36.53
N LEU A 85 1.03 -2.69 35.46
CA LEU A 85 0.48 -4.04 35.54
C LEU A 85 1.39 -5.00 36.32
N VAL A 86 2.71 -4.93 36.11
CA VAL A 86 3.67 -5.77 36.85
C VAL A 86 3.60 -5.50 38.35
N THR A 87 3.59 -4.23 38.77
CA THR A 87 3.48 -3.88 40.19
C THR A 87 2.15 -4.34 40.79
N LEU A 88 1.04 -4.20 40.05
CA LEU A 88 -0.27 -4.71 40.49
C LEU A 88 -0.29 -6.23 40.66
N VAL A 89 0.30 -6.96 39.71
CA VAL A 89 0.38 -8.43 39.78
C VAL A 89 1.23 -8.86 40.98
N VAL A 90 2.42 -8.26 41.15
CA VAL A 90 3.29 -8.56 42.30
C VAL A 90 2.58 -8.28 43.62
N TRP A 91 1.87 -7.15 43.71
CA TRP A 91 1.14 -6.80 44.92
C TRP A 91 0.02 -7.81 45.23
N ARG A 92 -0.77 -8.19 44.22
CA ARG A 92 -1.84 -9.18 44.39
C ARG A 92 -1.31 -10.57 44.72
N SER A 93 -0.21 -11.00 44.11
CA SER A 93 0.42 -12.29 44.42
C SER A 93 0.92 -12.34 45.86
N LYS A 94 1.52 -11.25 46.35
CA LYS A 94 1.98 -11.15 47.75
C LYS A 94 0.82 -11.19 48.75
N ASP A 95 -0.28 -10.48 48.46
CA ASP A 95 -1.46 -10.49 49.33
C ASP A 95 -2.10 -11.89 49.39
N SER A 96 -2.13 -12.63 48.27
CA SER A 96 -2.59 -14.03 48.26
C SER A 96 -1.70 -14.99 49.03
N GLU A 97 -0.38 -14.80 49.04
CA GLU A 97 0.55 -15.61 49.85
C GLU A 97 0.38 -15.35 51.35
N THR A 98 0.08 -14.12 51.76
CA THR A 98 -0.15 -13.78 53.18
C THR A 98 -1.50 -14.24 53.73
N GLN A 99 -2.40 -14.73 52.88
CA GLN A 99 -3.75 -15.16 53.25
C GLN A 99 -3.94 -16.70 53.17
N ALA A 100 -2.91 -17.44 52.73
CA ALA A 100 -2.84 -18.91 52.75
C ALA A 100 -2.03 -19.39 53.97
#